data_AF-A0A7S7UX94-F1
#
_entry.id   AF-A0A7S7UX94-F1
#
_cell.length_a   1.000
_cell.length_b   1.000
_cell.length_c   1.000
_cell.angle_alpha   90.00
_cell.angle_beta   90.00
_cell.angle_gamma   90.00
#
_symmetry.space_group_name_H-M   'P 1'
#
loop_
_entity.id
_entity.type
_entity.pdbx_description
1 polymer ?
#
loop_
_entity_poly.entity_id
_entity_poly.type
_entity_poly.pdbx_seq_one_letter_code
_entity_poly.pdbx_strand_id
1 'polypeptide(L)'
;MSVDGQLTMRLYRGIAVPEVTADVTVASIRENGLLVEGRFWSGLAVHDLKGLLDELWEIPDLSMELTRPEREEPLSRICACARERDAMYYACSHNRKAEDTTPILISFDAHPDDVVIDGRDFLYTVVQLGNPTLSRDALKQTFGPAVLRYADRAWATADQYARIACMDLAAQDPDVIAAHAANELVIGGRYRTRFSSAFMVRAPVPAEMIVSVERADHDDYVLPDIDITLEQALGR
;
A
#
# COMPACT_ATOMS: atom_id res chain seq x y z
N MET A 1 22.91 22.07 17.23
CA MET A 1 22.36 22.09 15.86
C MET A 1 21.32 21.00 15.81
N SER A 2 20.03 21.37 15.84
CA SER A 2 18.95 20.39 15.80
C SER A 2 18.97 19.72 14.45
N VAL A 3 19.01 18.39 14.45
CA VAL A 3 18.63 17.58 13.29
C VAL A 3 17.17 17.95 13.02
N ASP A 4 16.89 18.52 11.84
CA ASP A 4 15.51 18.75 11.40
C ASP A 4 14.73 17.46 11.66
N GLY A 5 13.68 17.56 12.48
CA GLY A 5 12.77 16.46 12.75
C GLY A 5 11.97 16.14 11.51
N GLN A 6 12.62 15.59 10.48
CA GLN A 6 11.97 15.09 9.29
C GLN A 6 10.90 14.11 9.75
N LEU A 7 9.64 14.48 9.45
CA LEU A 7 8.50 13.62 9.68
C LEU A 7 8.74 12.34 8.87
N THR A 8 8.99 11.24 9.57
CA THR A 8 9.06 9.92 8.97
C THR A 8 7.85 9.08 9.38
N MET A 9 7.50 8.15 8.50
CA MET A 9 6.46 7.16 8.73
C MET A 9 7.13 5.81 8.96
N ARG A 10 6.89 5.19 10.13
CA ARG A 10 7.30 3.80 10.39
C ARG A 10 6.45 2.85 9.57
N LEU A 11 7.11 1.98 8.80
CA LEU A 11 6.50 0.98 7.94
C LEU A 11 7.10 -0.40 8.19
N TYR A 12 6.35 -1.41 7.78
CA TYR A 12 6.69 -2.81 7.97
C TYR A 12 6.51 -3.58 6.67
N ARG A 13 7.46 -4.46 6.35
CA ARG A 13 7.38 -5.37 5.21
C ARG A 13 7.60 -6.80 5.70
N GLY A 14 6.69 -7.68 5.34
CA GLY A 14 6.83 -9.11 5.58
C GLY A 14 7.15 -9.87 4.30
N ILE A 15 8.21 -10.65 4.33
CA ILE A 15 8.58 -11.57 3.25
C ILE A 15 8.74 -12.99 3.82
N ALA A 16 8.68 -13.98 2.95
CA ALA A 16 9.12 -15.33 3.25
C ALA A 16 10.24 -15.68 2.26
N VAL A 17 11.28 -16.36 2.74
CA VAL A 17 12.41 -16.79 1.93
C VAL A 17 12.80 -18.23 2.26
N PRO A 18 13.63 -18.88 1.44
CA PRO A 18 14.14 -20.20 1.77
C PRO A 18 15.00 -20.17 3.04
N GLU A 19 14.83 -21.18 3.89
CA GLU A 19 15.58 -21.30 5.16
C GLU A 19 17.09 -21.20 4.95
N VAL A 20 17.60 -21.77 3.86
CA VAL A 20 19.03 -21.81 3.53
C VAL A 20 19.60 -20.42 3.19
N THR A 21 18.77 -19.45 2.80
CA THR A 21 19.19 -18.09 2.43
C THR A 21 18.72 -17.03 3.45
N ALA A 22 18.03 -17.44 4.51
CA ALA A 22 17.41 -16.50 5.46
C ALA A 22 18.44 -15.56 6.10
N ASP A 23 19.54 -16.08 6.65
CA ASP A 23 20.56 -15.22 7.29
C ASP A 23 21.28 -14.30 6.30
N VAL A 24 21.54 -14.79 5.09
CA VAL A 24 22.15 -13.99 4.03
C VAL A 24 21.19 -12.87 3.60
N THR A 25 19.90 -13.16 3.52
CA THR A 25 18.87 -12.15 3.20
C THR A 25 18.78 -11.10 4.30
N VAL A 26 18.73 -11.51 5.57
CA VAL A 26 18.72 -10.59 6.72
C VAL A 26 19.96 -9.70 6.71
N ALA A 27 21.15 -10.28 6.51
CA ALA A 27 22.40 -9.53 6.45
C ALA A 27 22.40 -8.55 5.27
N SER A 28 21.99 -8.99 4.08
CA SER A 28 21.93 -8.16 2.88
C SER A 28 21.00 -6.96 3.04
N ILE A 29 19.80 -7.16 3.62
CA ILE A 29 18.86 -6.04 3.83
C ILE A 29 19.41 -5.04 4.85
N ARG A 30 20.10 -5.52 5.91
CA ARG A 30 20.74 -4.62 6.88
C ARG A 30 21.88 -3.81 6.27
N GLU A 31 22.64 -4.41 5.36
CA GLU A 31 23.79 -3.78 4.72
C GLU A 31 23.40 -2.85 3.57
N ASN A 32 22.43 -3.27 2.75
CA ASN A 32 22.12 -2.65 1.45
C ASN A 32 20.74 -1.98 1.40
N GLY A 33 19.90 -2.18 2.42
CA GLY A 33 18.51 -1.73 2.42
C GLY A 33 17.59 -2.66 1.61
N LEU A 34 16.43 -2.12 1.19
CA LEU A 34 15.47 -2.84 0.35
C LEU A 34 15.63 -2.41 -1.11
N LEU A 35 16.23 -3.30 -1.89
CA LEU A 35 16.40 -3.15 -3.33
C LEU A 35 15.22 -3.80 -4.07
N VAL A 36 14.94 -3.32 -5.28
CA VAL A 36 14.03 -4.00 -6.22
C VAL A 36 14.89 -4.84 -7.16
N GLU A 37 14.91 -6.16 -6.92
CA GLU A 37 15.64 -7.10 -7.77
C GLU A 37 14.69 -7.80 -8.77
N GLY A 38 15.16 -7.93 -10.02
CA GLY A 38 14.50 -8.71 -11.08
C GLY A 38 13.30 -8.03 -11.76
N ARG A 39 12.53 -8.81 -12.55
CA ARG A 39 11.27 -8.37 -13.20
C ARG A 39 10.09 -8.33 -12.23
N PHE A 40 10.36 -8.38 -10.93
CA PHE A 40 9.35 -8.46 -9.91
C PHE A 40 8.66 -7.10 -9.89
N TRP A 41 7.53 -7.04 -10.63
CA TRP A 41 6.47 -6.04 -10.60
C TRP A 41 6.52 -4.82 -11.52
N SER A 42 6.67 -5.00 -12.83
CA SER A 42 6.31 -3.93 -13.79
C SER A 42 4.87 -3.41 -13.62
N GLY A 43 3.98 -4.17 -12.96
CA GLY A 43 2.60 -3.76 -12.62
C GLY A 43 2.42 -3.07 -11.25
N LEU A 44 3.48 -2.86 -10.46
CA LEU A 44 3.45 -2.06 -9.21
C LEU A 44 3.96 -0.63 -9.41
N ALA A 45 4.36 -0.29 -10.62
CA ALA A 45 4.97 0.98 -10.87
C ALA A 45 3.91 2.10 -10.81
N VAL A 46 4.22 3.18 -10.08
CA VAL A 46 3.30 4.31 -9.82
C VAL A 46 3.98 5.61 -10.22
N HIS A 47 3.27 6.44 -10.97
CA HIS A 47 3.69 7.80 -11.30
C HIS A 47 3.56 8.70 -10.07
N ASP A 48 4.53 9.58 -9.87
CA ASP A 48 4.50 10.53 -8.75
C ASP A 48 3.58 11.70 -9.09
N LEU A 49 2.42 11.75 -8.43
CA LEU A 49 1.40 12.78 -8.66
C LEU A 49 1.31 13.76 -7.49
N LYS A 50 2.07 13.56 -6.40
CA LYS A 50 1.92 14.35 -5.17
C LYS A 50 2.07 15.85 -5.39
N GLY A 51 3.01 16.24 -6.25
CA GLY A 51 3.22 17.65 -6.63
C GLY A 51 2.19 18.23 -7.59
N LEU A 52 1.29 17.40 -8.14
CA LEU A 52 0.33 17.75 -9.19
C LEU A 52 -1.13 17.54 -8.76
N LEU A 53 -1.39 17.13 -7.51
CA LEU A 53 -2.73 16.72 -7.07
C LEU A 53 -3.78 17.80 -7.27
N ASP A 54 -3.48 19.04 -6.90
CA ASP A 54 -4.41 20.16 -7.03
C ASP A 54 -4.66 20.50 -8.51
N GLU A 55 -3.61 20.53 -9.34
CA GLU A 55 -3.74 20.81 -10.77
C GLU A 55 -4.56 19.73 -11.48
N LEU A 56 -4.28 18.45 -11.21
CA LEU A 56 -5.03 17.32 -11.78
C LEU A 56 -6.47 17.28 -11.27
N TRP A 57 -6.71 17.66 -10.02
CA TRP A 57 -8.05 17.72 -9.45
C TRP A 57 -8.93 18.76 -10.15
N GLU A 58 -8.39 19.86 -10.65
CA GLU A 58 -9.19 20.89 -11.32
C GLU A 58 -9.58 20.51 -12.77
N ILE A 59 -8.97 19.49 -13.38
CA ILE A 59 -9.26 19.07 -14.77
C ILE A 59 -10.60 18.34 -14.83
N PRO A 60 -11.67 18.87 -15.47
CA PRO A 60 -13.00 18.25 -15.43
C PRO A 60 -13.04 16.81 -15.96
N ASP A 61 -12.40 16.58 -17.11
CA ASP A 61 -12.31 15.29 -17.81
C ASP A 61 -11.04 14.53 -17.43
N LEU A 62 -10.81 14.33 -16.13
CA LEU A 62 -9.66 13.60 -15.61
C LEU A 62 -9.61 12.17 -16.20
N SER A 63 -8.49 11.82 -16.83
CA SER A 63 -8.27 10.53 -17.49
C SER A 63 -6.99 9.86 -16.99
N MET A 64 -6.85 8.57 -17.26
CA MET A 64 -5.62 7.84 -16.91
C MET A 64 -4.39 8.29 -17.70
N GLU A 65 -4.54 8.92 -18.87
CA GLU A 65 -3.41 9.48 -19.61
C GLU A 65 -2.74 10.61 -18.84
N LEU A 66 -3.51 11.33 -18.01
CA LEU A 66 -3.02 12.41 -17.15
C LEU A 66 -2.39 11.89 -15.86
N THR A 67 -2.90 10.79 -15.29
CA THR A 67 -2.38 10.22 -14.04
C THR A 67 -1.32 9.13 -14.26
N ARG A 68 -1.18 8.64 -15.49
CA ARG A 68 -0.24 7.59 -15.90
C ARG A 68 0.36 7.88 -17.28
N PRO A 69 1.11 8.97 -17.44
CA PRO A 69 1.67 9.36 -18.73
C PRO A 69 2.66 8.32 -19.25
N GLU A 70 2.42 7.77 -20.45
CA GLU A 70 3.26 6.72 -21.07
C GLU A 70 4.74 7.08 -21.23
N ARG A 71 5.06 8.38 -21.22
CA ARG A 71 6.42 8.90 -21.44
C ARG A 71 7.25 8.98 -20.16
N GLU A 72 6.63 8.83 -18.99
CA GLU A 72 7.33 8.87 -17.72
C GLU A 72 7.58 7.44 -17.25
N GLU A 73 8.82 7.16 -16.86
CA GLU A 73 9.14 5.86 -16.30
C GLU A 73 8.56 5.78 -14.89
N PRO A 74 7.65 4.84 -14.63
CA PRO A 74 7.01 4.75 -13.33
C PRO A 74 8.02 4.29 -12.27
N LEU A 75 7.87 4.80 -11.06
CA LEU A 75 8.87 4.59 -10.01
C LEU A 75 8.81 3.16 -9.49
N SER A 76 9.99 2.59 -9.25
CA SER A 76 10.12 1.31 -8.55
C SER A 76 9.61 1.45 -7.11
N ARG A 77 8.81 0.48 -6.67
CA ARG A 77 8.19 0.50 -5.34
C ARG A 77 8.34 -0.84 -4.63
N ILE A 78 8.34 -0.79 -3.31
CA ILE A 78 8.18 -1.96 -2.44
C ILE A 78 6.85 -1.89 -1.70
N CYS A 79 6.18 -3.04 -1.54
CA CYS A 79 4.99 -3.14 -0.70
C CYS A 79 5.35 -3.11 0.79
N ALA A 80 4.54 -2.40 1.57
CA ALA A 80 4.65 -2.31 3.03
C ALA A 80 3.28 -2.04 3.68
N CYS A 81 3.23 -2.15 5.00
CA CYS A 81 2.07 -1.85 5.84
C CYS A 81 2.47 -0.85 6.93
N ALA A 82 1.52 -0.06 7.44
CA ALA A 82 1.76 0.81 8.60
C ALA A 82 1.80 0.04 9.93
N ARG A 83 1.28 -1.19 9.97
CA ARG A 83 1.24 -2.01 11.18
C ARG A 83 2.04 -3.28 11.01
N GLU A 84 2.77 -3.64 12.06
CA GLU A 84 3.57 -4.86 12.14
C GLU A 84 2.72 -6.12 11.90
N ARG A 85 1.54 -6.20 12.51
CA ARG A 85 0.60 -7.33 12.35
C ARG A 85 0.24 -7.61 10.89
N ASP A 86 0.06 -6.56 10.09
CA ASP A 86 -0.29 -6.69 8.68
C ASP A 86 0.91 -7.22 7.88
N ALA A 87 2.12 -6.75 8.18
CA ALA A 87 3.34 -7.29 7.59
C ALA A 87 3.57 -8.76 8.00
N MET A 88 3.26 -9.13 9.24
CA MET A 88 3.33 -10.51 9.72
C MET A 88 2.39 -11.45 8.93
N TYR A 89 1.21 -10.98 8.51
CA TYR A 89 0.36 -11.74 7.57
C TYR A 89 1.10 -12.09 6.28
N TYR A 90 1.83 -11.13 5.72
CA TYR A 90 2.61 -11.38 4.51
C TYR A 90 3.77 -12.34 4.76
N ALA A 91 4.52 -12.17 5.85
CA ALA A 91 5.67 -13.02 6.17
C ALA A 91 5.26 -14.47 6.49
N CYS A 92 4.24 -14.66 7.33
CA CYS A 92 3.90 -15.97 7.90
C CYS A 92 2.83 -16.73 7.11
N SER A 93 2.04 -16.05 6.27
CA SER A 93 0.92 -16.67 5.55
C SER A 93 0.93 -16.40 4.05
N HIS A 94 0.89 -15.15 3.61
CA HIS A 94 0.68 -14.86 2.18
C HIS A 94 1.87 -15.24 1.29
N ASN A 95 3.09 -14.86 1.72
CA ASN A 95 4.30 -15.13 0.95
C ASN A 95 4.91 -16.50 1.25
N ARG A 96 4.48 -17.16 2.34
CA ARG A 96 5.01 -18.44 2.77
C ARG A 96 4.47 -19.58 1.92
N LYS A 97 5.24 -20.03 0.93
CA LYS A 97 4.83 -21.05 -0.06
C LYS A 97 6.03 -21.82 -0.59
N ALA A 98 5.83 -23.09 -0.92
CA ALA A 98 6.88 -23.96 -1.47
C ALA A 98 8.17 -23.92 -0.62
N GLU A 99 9.29 -23.51 -1.20
CA GLU A 99 10.58 -23.36 -0.51
C GLU A 99 10.68 -22.12 0.39
N ASP A 100 9.81 -21.12 0.22
CA ASP A 100 9.82 -19.88 1.01
C ASP A 100 9.15 -20.13 2.37
N THR A 101 9.87 -20.78 3.28
CA THR A 101 9.32 -21.24 4.57
C THR A 101 9.66 -20.34 5.74
N THR A 102 10.65 -19.46 5.59
CA THR A 102 11.24 -18.69 6.70
C THR A 102 10.76 -17.25 6.62
N PRO A 103 9.88 -16.83 7.56
CA PRO A 103 9.36 -15.47 7.56
C PRO A 103 10.43 -14.48 8.01
N ILE A 104 10.50 -13.34 7.34
CA ILE A 104 11.33 -12.20 7.72
C ILE A 104 10.43 -10.99 7.83
N LEU A 105 10.50 -10.33 8.98
CA LEU A 105 9.87 -9.06 9.27
C LEU A 105 10.92 -7.96 9.19
N ILE A 106 10.63 -6.93 8.38
CA ILE A 106 11.47 -5.75 8.21
C ILE A 106 10.69 -4.54 8.70
N SER A 107 11.27 -3.73 9.59
CA SER A 107 10.75 -2.42 9.94
C SER A 107 11.70 -1.33 9.44
N PHE A 108 11.14 -0.26 8.89
CA PHE A 108 11.92 0.83 8.31
C PHE A 108 11.13 2.13 8.36
N ASP A 109 11.84 3.25 8.31
CA ASP A 109 11.24 4.57 8.22
C ASP A 109 11.20 5.03 6.76
N ALA A 110 10.17 5.79 6.36
CA ALA A 110 10.05 6.36 5.03
C ALA A 110 9.58 7.81 5.10
N HIS A 111 10.00 8.65 4.15
CA HIS A 111 9.44 9.98 4.01
C HIS A 111 7.99 9.87 3.49
N PRO A 112 7.01 10.63 4.02
CA PRO A 112 5.61 10.57 3.56
C PRO A 112 5.44 10.81 2.04
N ASP A 113 6.34 11.58 1.42
CA ASP A 113 6.33 11.81 -0.04
C ASP A 113 6.73 10.57 -0.84
N ASP A 114 7.40 9.61 -0.21
CA ASP A 114 7.77 8.34 -0.83
C ASP A 114 6.70 7.26 -0.67
N VAL A 115 5.62 7.55 0.05
CA VAL A 115 4.55 6.60 0.37
C VAL A 115 3.29 6.91 -0.42
N VAL A 116 2.74 5.88 -1.07
CA VAL A 116 1.43 5.91 -1.72
C VAL A 116 0.62 4.68 -1.32
N ILE A 117 -0.71 4.76 -1.32
CA ILE A 117 -1.58 3.63 -0.97
C ILE A 117 -1.53 2.57 -2.08
N ASP A 118 -1.37 1.30 -1.69
CA ASP A 118 -1.66 0.18 -2.58
C ASP A 118 -3.14 -0.15 -2.57
N GLY A 119 -3.90 0.59 -3.36
CA GLY A 119 -5.36 0.54 -3.32
C GLY A 119 -5.99 -0.59 -4.14
N ARG A 120 -5.22 -1.38 -4.89
CA ARG A 120 -5.76 -2.24 -5.96
C ARG A 120 -6.68 -3.34 -5.43
N ASP A 121 -6.32 -3.92 -4.30
CA ASP A 121 -7.08 -5.01 -3.68
C ASP A 121 -8.34 -4.55 -2.95
N PHE A 122 -8.48 -3.24 -2.68
CA PHE A 122 -9.63 -2.71 -1.96
C PHE A 122 -10.14 -1.37 -2.49
N LEU A 123 -9.43 -0.25 -2.27
CA LEU A 123 -9.84 1.11 -2.67
C LEU A 123 -10.36 1.19 -4.12
N TYR A 124 -9.54 0.78 -5.09
CA TYR A 124 -9.88 0.83 -6.51
C TYR A 124 -11.06 -0.09 -6.80
N THR A 125 -11.06 -1.29 -6.22
CA THR A 125 -12.12 -2.29 -6.42
C THR A 125 -13.47 -1.78 -5.91
N VAL A 126 -13.50 -1.18 -4.72
CA VAL A 126 -14.71 -0.61 -4.12
C VAL A 126 -15.25 0.54 -4.97
N VAL A 127 -14.40 1.44 -5.45
CA VAL A 127 -14.86 2.58 -6.27
C VAL A 127 -15.30 2.15 -7.67
N GLN A 128 -14.63 1.16 -8.27
CA GLN A 128 -15.01 0.65 -9.59
C GLN A 128 -16.32 -0.13 -9.57
N LEU A 129 -16.52 -0.99 -8.56
CA LEU A 129 -17.57 -2.02 -8.55
C LEU A 129 -18.64 -1.86 -7.46
N GLY A 130 -18.42 -0.97 -6.50
CA GLY A 130 -19.28 -0.78 -5.34
C GLY A 130 -20.54 0.04 -5.64
N ASN A 131 -21.53 -0.10 -4.77
CA ASN A 131 -22.70 0.76 -4.75
C ASN A 131 -22.36 2.07 -4.01
N PRO A 132 -22.45 3.26 -4.65
CA PRO A 132 -22.04 4.52 -4.04
C PRO A 132 -22.67 4.80 -2.67
N THR A 133 -23.94 4.46 -2.47
CA THR A 133 -24.62 4.71 -1.19
C THR A 133 -24.11 3.79 -0.09
N LEU A 134 -23.89 2.52 -0.40
CA LEU A 134 -23.53 1.49 0.59
C LEU A 134 -22.01 1.43 0.85
N SER A 135 -21.19 1.75 -0.15
CA SER A 135 -19.73 1.69 -0.07
C SER A 135 -19.08 2.85 0.69
N ARG A 136 -19.81 3.94 0.91
CA ARG A 136 -19.29 5.17 1.55
C ARG A 136 -18.71 4.95 2.92
N ASP A 137 -19.42 4.24 3.78
CA ASP A 137 -19.02 4.08 5.16
C ASP A 137 -17.74 3.23 5.27
N ALA A 138 -17.60 2.18 4.46
CA ALA A 138 -16.39 1.38 4.40
C ALA A 138 -15.19 2.23 3.94
N LEU A 139 -15.33 3.04 2.88
CA LEU A 139 -14.26 3.93 2.43
C LEU A 139 -13.88 4.97 3.49
N LYS A 140 -14.88 5.60 4.13
CA LYS A 140 -14.65 6.60 5.18
C LYS A 140 -13.94 6.01 6.40
N GLN A 141 -14.29 4.79 6.81
CA GLN A 141 -13.67 4.12 7.95
C GLN A 141 -12.22 3.71 7.67
N THR A 142 -11.91 3.33 6.43
CA THR A 142 -10.61 2.77 6.06
C THR A 142 -9.60 3.78 5.51
N PHE A 143 -10.08 4.87 4.91
CA PHE A 143 -9.26 5.90 4.25
C PHE A 143 -9.61 7.32 4.72
N GLY A 144 -10.43 7.46 5.76
CA GLY A 144 -10.86 8.74 6.30
C GLY A 144 -11.87 9.48 5.41
N PRO A 145 -12.39 10.63 5.87
CA PRO A 145 -13.39 11.40 5.13
C PRO A 145 -12.85 12.02 3.82
N ALA A 146 -11.54 12.30 3.73
CA ALA A 146 -10.93 12.93 2.56
C ALA A 146 -11.09 12.10 1.28
N VAL A 147 -11.12 10.77 1.40
CA VAL A 147 -11.30 9.86 0.24
C VAL A 147 -12.64 10.09 -0.48
N LEU A 148 -13.65 10.59 0.23
CA LEU A 148 -15.01 10.68 -0.31
C LEU A 148 -15.10 11.69 -1.45
N ARG A 149 -14.27 12.74 -1.48
CA ARG A 149 -14.27 13.69 -2.61
C ARG A 149 -13.91 12.97 -3.92
N TYR A 150 -12.91 12.09 -3.86
CA TYR A 150 -12.46 11.32 -5.02
C TYR A 150 -13.47 10.23 -5.40
N ALA A 151 -14.03 9.54 -4.41
CA ALA A 151 -15.05 8.52 -4.64
C ALA A 151 -16.33 9.11 -5.25
N ASP A 152 -16.80 10.25 -4.73
CA ASP A 152 -17.97 10.97 -5.24
C ASP A 152 -17.81 11.39 -6.69
N ARG A 153 -16.64 11.94 -7.02
CA ARG A 153 -16.31 12.28 -8.40
C ARG A 153 -16.23 11.05 -9.31
N ALA A 154 -15.59 9.98 -8.85
CA ALA A 154 -15.49 8.74 -9.59
C ALA A 154 -16.89 8.13 -9.88
N TRP A 155 -17.79 8.16 -8.90
CA TRP A 155 -19.14 7.63 -9.06
C TRP A 155 -20.08 8.52 -9.88
N ALA A 156 -19.73 9.80 -10.08
CA ALA A 156 -20.47 10.70 -10.98
C ALA A 156 -20.28 10.34 -12.47
N THR A 157 -19.31 9.49 -12.81
CA THR A 157 -19.07 9.00 -14.18
C THR A 157 -19.31 7.50 -14.31
N ALA A 158 -19.71 7.07 -15.50
CA ALA A 158 -19.81 5.66 -15.88
C ALA A 158 -18.48 5.09 -16.42
N ASP A 159 -17.51 5.95 -16.75
CA ASP A 159 -16.22 5.54 -17.29
C ASP A 159 -15.30 4.97 -16.19
N GLN A 160 -14.93 3.70 -16.35
CA GLN A 160 -14.05 3.00 -15.42
C GLN A 160 -12.63 3.56 -15.41
N TYR A 161 -12.14 4.10 -16.52
CA TYR A 161 -10.80 4.69 -16.57
C TYR A 161 -10.75 6.02 -15.82
N ALA A 162 -11.79 6.86 -15.97
CA ALA A 162 -11.94 8.07 -15.16
C ALA A 162 -12.04 7.78 -13.65
N ARG A 163 -12.73 6.67 -13.27
CA ARG A 163 -12.76 6.20 -11.87
C ARG A 163 -11.37 5.82 -11.35
N ILE A 164 -10.59 5.10 -12.15
CA ILE A 164 -9.20 4.73 -11.81
C ILE A 164 -8.36 5.99 -11.63
N ALA A 165 -8.47 6.98 -12.52
CA ALA A 165 -7.71 8.22 -12.43
C ALA A 165 -8.01 8.99 -11.13
N CYS A 166 -9.28 9.01 -10.69
CA CYS A 166 -9.63 9.58 -9.38
C CYS A 166 -8.95 8.84 -8.22
N MET A 167 -8.82 7.52 -8.31
CA MET A 167 -8.16 6.71 -7.28
C MET A 167 -6.63 6.85 -7.30
N ASP A 168 -6.03 7.12 -8.46
CA ASP A 168 -4.61 7.46 -8.55
C ASP A 168 -4.29 8.74 -7.76
N LEU A 169 -5.18 9.73 -7.79
CA LEU A 169 -5.06 10.93 -6.95
C LEU A 169 -5.29 10.60 -5.47
N ALA A 170 -6.37 9.89 -5.15
CA ALA A 170 -6.71 9.54 -3.77
C ALA A 170 -5.60 8.73 -3.07
N ALA A 171 -4.94 7.83 -3.81
CA ALA A 171 -3.85 7.00 -3.29
C ALA A 171 -2.60 7.80 -2.90
N GLN A 172 -2.47 9.04 -3.36
CA GLN A 172 -1.31 9.90 -3.13
C GLN A 172 -1.63 11.12 -2.24
N ASP A 173 -2.90 11.41 -2.00
CA ASP A 173 -3.38 12.47 -1.12
C ASP A 173 -2.88 12.24 0.34
N PRO A 174 -2.16 13.21 0.94
CA PRO A 174 -1.61 13.09 2.28
C PRO A 174 -2.64 12.79 3.37
N ASP A 175 -3.83 13.36 3.29
CA ASP A 175 -4.88 13.17 4.31
C ASP A 175 -5.45 11.75 4.22
N VAL A 176 -5.57 11.22 3.01
CA VAL A 176 -6.03 9.84 2.76
C VAL A 176 -4.96 8.85 3.22
N ILE A 177 -3.68 9.10 2.93
CA ILE A 177 -2.55 8.28 3.38
C ILE A 177 -2.49 8.24 4.91
N ALA A 178 -2.57 9.40 5.56
CA ALA A 178 -2.52 9.48 7.02
C ALA A 178 -3.69 8.74 7.68
N ALA A 179 -4.90 8.88 7.14
CA ALA A 179 -6.06 8.16 7.64
C ALA A 179 -5.93 6.64 7.43
N HIS A 180 -5.43 6.20 6.28
CA HIS A 180 -5.21 4.79 6.01
C HIS A 180 -4.12 4.18 6.89
N ALA A 181 -3.06 4.93 7.17
CA ALA A 181 -2.00 4.54 8.09
C ALA A 181 -2.52 4.33 9.52
N ALA A 182 -3.45 5.18 9.95
CA ALA A 182 -4.09 5.11 11.25
C ALA A 182 -5.20 4.05 11.35
N ASN A 183 -5.59 3.41 10.23
CA ASN A 183 -6.66 2.41 10.23
C ASN A 183 -6.25 1.17 11.03
N GLU A 184 -7.14 0.74 11.93
CA GLU A 184 -6.95 -0.46 12.76
C GLU A 184 -7.84 -1.62 12.33
N LEU A 185 -8.84 -1.34 11.48
CA LEU A 185 -9.80 -2.32 10.97
C LEU A 185 -9.14 -3.18 9.90
N VAL A 186 -9.19 -4.49 10.08
CA VAL A 186 -8.67 -5.45 9.10
C VAL A 186 -9.65 -5.57 7.94
N ILE A 187 -9.15 -5.27 6.76
CA ILE A 187 -9.89 -5.29 5.52
C ILE A 187 -9.64 -6.61 4.80
N GLY A 188 -10.72 -7.22 4.31
CA GLY A 188 -10.66 -8.33 3.36
C GLY A 188 -10.52 -7.78 1.94
N GLY A 189 -9.35 -7.92 1.33
CA GLY A 189 -9.10 -7.49 -0.04
C GLY A 189 -9.40 -8.57 -1.09
N ARG A 190 -9.15 -8.24 -2.36
CA ARG A 190 -9.10 -9.23 -3.45
C ARG A 190 -8.12 -10.36 -3.11
N TYR A 191 -8.34 -11.52 -3.70
CA TYR A 191 -7.48 -12.70 -3.48
C TYR A 191 -7.38 -13.15 -2.01
N ARG A 192 -8.36 -12.78 -1.17
CA ARG A 192 -8.42 -13.10 0.26
C ARG A 192 -7.25 -12.50 1.07
N THR A 193 -6.69 -11.39 0.61
CA THR A 193 -5.70 -10.63 1.38
C THR A 193 -6.35 -10.06 2.65
N ARG A 194 -5.56 -9.94 3.72
CA ARG A 194 -6.00 -9.41 5.01
C ARG A 194 -5.01 -8.37 5.48
N PHE A 195 -5.44 -7.11 5.57
CA PHE A 195 -4.58 -6.01 5.99
C PHE A 195 -5.41 -4.87 6.55
N SER A 196 -4.88 -4.15 7.53
CA SER A 196 -5.45 -2.89 7.98
C SER A 196 -4.95 -1.75 7.08
N SER A 197 -3.73 -1.87 6.56
CA SER A 197 -3.14 -0.91 5.63
C SER A 197 -2.24 -1.56 4.58
N ALA A 198 -2.21 -1.00 3.37
CA ALA A 198 -1.32 -1.42 2.30
C ALA A 198 -0.75 -0.20 1.56
N PHE A 199 0.57 -0.17 1.43
CA PHE A 199 1.33 0.92 0.82
C PHE A 199 2.34 0.41 -0.20
N MET A 200 2.68 1.29 -1.13
CA MET A 200 3.86 1.21 -1.99
C MET A 200 4.82 2.33 -1.61
N VAL A 201 6.07 1.98 -1.31
CA VAL A 201 7.12 2.92 -0.90
C VAL A 201 8.17 3.04 -2.00
N ARG A 202 8.69 4.25 -2.26
CA ARG A 202 9.78 4.48 -3.24
C ARG A 202 10.95 3.55 -2.94
N ALA A 203 11.44 2.88 -3.99
CA ALA A 203 12.64 2.07 -3.92
C ALA A 203 13.82 2.78 -4.61
N PRO A 204 15.07 2.52 -4.18
CA PRO A 204 15.43 1.69 -3.03
C PRO A 204 15.07 2.36 -1.68
N VAL A 205 14.77 1.56 -0.66
CA VAL A 205 14.82 2.06 0.73
C VAL A 205 16.25 1.84 1.21
N PRO A 206 17.00 2.91 1.54
CA PRO A 206 18.41 2.78 1.84
C PRO A 206 18.63 2.18 3.25
N ALA A 207 19.81 1.62 3.47
CA ALA A 207 20.14 0.86 4.69
C ALA A 207 19.97 1.68 5.98
N GLU A 208 20.30 2.97 5.94
CA GLU A 208 20.15 3.89 7.08
C GLU A 208 18.69 4.12 7.51
N MET A 209 17.72 3.80 6.65
CA MET A 209 16.29 3.87 6.97
C MET A 209 15.75 2.54 7.51
N ILE A 210 16.53 1.46 7.46
CA ILE A 210 16.17 0.17 8.04
C ILE A 210 16.32 0.24 9.56
N VAL A 211 15.24 -0.06 10.27
CA VAL A 211 15.20 -0.01 11.73
C VAL A 211 15.43 -1.38 12.33
N SER A 212 14.79 -2.41 11.78
CA SER A 212 15.04 -3.81 12.15
C SER A 212 14.80 -4.76 11.00
N VAL A 213 15.50 -5.89 11.02
CA VAL A 213 15.31 -7.03 10.12
C VAL A 213 15.44 -8.28 10.96
N GLU A 214 14.37 -9.05 11.09
CA GLU A 214 14.29 -10.15 12.04
C GLU A 214 13.64 -11.36 11.38
N ARG A 215 14.15 -12.55 11.69
CA ARG A 215 13.40 -13.78 11.43
C ARG A 215 12.20 -13.76 12.35
N ALA A 216 11.00 -13.87 11.80
CA ALA A 216 9.80 -13.87 12.61
C ALA A 216 9.47 -15.28 13.09
N ASP A 217 8.78 -15.39 14.22
CA ASP A 217 8.17 -16.66 14.61
C ASP A 217 6.81 -16.79 13.91
N HIS A 218 6.55 -17.96 13.34
CA HIS A 218 5.28 -18.27 12.67
C HIS A 218 4.46 -19.33 13.41
N ASP A 219 5.03 -20.02 14.41
CA ASP A 219 4.35 -21.12 15.09
C ASP A 219 3.14 -20.60 15.88
N ASP A 220 3.27 -19.40 16.45
CA ASP A 220 2.19 -18.72 17.20
C ASP A 220 1.44 -17.66 16.37
N TYR A 221 1.67 -17.57 15.06
CA TYR A 221 1.00 -16.57 14.22
C TYR A 221 -0.48 -16.91 14.02
N VAL A 222 -1.36 -16.04 14.51
CA VAL A 222 -2.80 -16.13 14.31
C VAL A 222 -3.23 -15.19 13.19
N LEU A 223 -3.91 -15.75 12.20
CA LEU A 223 -4.47 -14.98 11.10
C LEU A 223 -5.53 -14.00 11.63
N PRO A 224 -5.44 -12.69 11.34
CA PRO A 224 -6.40 -11.72 11.86
C PRO A 224 -7.78 -11.95 11.28
N ASP A 225 -8.82 -11.77 12.10
CA ASP A 225 -10.21 -11.71 11.64
C ASP A 225 -10.44 -10.48 10.76
N ILE A 226 -11.43 -10.56 9.88
CA ILE A 226 -11.77 -9.47 8.96
C ILE A 226 -12.90 -8.64 9.60
N ASP A 227 -12.65 -7.36 9.78
CA ASP A 227 -13.64 -6.40 10.28
C ASP A 227 -14.55 -5.88 9.16
N ILE A 228 -13.97 -5.66 7.97
CA ILE A 228 -14.70 -5.19 6.78
C ILE A 228 -14.40 -6.13 5.61
N THR A 229 -15.38 -6.89 5.15
CA THR A 229 -15.23 -7.73 3.95
C THR A 229 -15.34 -6.91 2.67
N LEU A 230 -14.77 -7.42 1.58
CA LEU A 230 -14.93 -6.80 0.27
C LEU A 230 -16.41 -6.78 -0.16
N GLU A 231 -17.18 -7.83 0.14
CA GLU A 231 -18.61 -7.89 -0.18
C GLU A 231 -19.40 -6.79 0.53
N GLN A 232 -19.15 -6.61 1.85
CA GLN A 232 -19.74 -5.53 2.64
C GLN A 232 -19.37 -4.16 2.05
N ALA A 233 -18.09 -3.95 1.73
CA ALA A 233 -17.61 -2.71 1.15
C ALA A 233 -18.18 -2.44 -0.26
N LEU A 234 -18.51 -3.48 -1.01
CA LEU A 234 -19.19 -3.37 -2.31
C LEU A 234 -20.71 -3.16 -2.19
N GLY A 235 -21.27 -3.31 -0.99
CA GLY A 235 -22.71 -3.22 -0.73
C GLY A 235 -23.48 -4.46 -1.21
N ARG A 236 -22.93 -5.66 -0.97
CA ARG A 236 -23.51 -6.96 -1.38
C ARG A 236 -23.72 -7.89 -0.18
#